data_AF-A0A8J5BC74-F1
#
_entry.id   AF-A0A8J5BC74-F1
#
_cell.length_a   1.000
_cell.length_b   1.000
_cell.length_c   1.000
_cell.angle_alpha   90.00
_cell.angle_beta   90.00
_cell.angle_gamma   90.00
#
_symmetry.space_group_name_H-M   'P 1'
#
loop_
_entity.id
_entity.type
_entity.pdbx_description
1 polymer ?
#
loop_
_entity_poly.entity_id
_entity_poly.type
_entity_poly.pdbx_seq_one_letter_code
_entity_poly.pdbx_strand_id
1 'polypeptide(L)'
;MSTHTPESTHSATGGAPPTTGASASAGATSTGHTSATPGASSTGTKKGFVQALEPLLKTPQFVWFVGHLLVLAGCFFYVLATLPFFRVGKFSIFWYREIFLSVIATFGIIIFETYKGKPLNPQTLARDDNVTYLLVAFLWLVSKPTYGTFLPFAIFSLFHVLTYVRGFILPALGYPGNAGLSLQIDNFVKTYNDKFMFTAANLEFMMFIGLVVKAITFQRGSWIKLIVFFVFLRLRYAQSLFTRSVVGSWEVRVDGLLSHPSVPPQIKQTWVTVKHQLRKTLGGAGAPVTQEHRAQ
;
A
#
# COMPACT_ATOMS: atom_id res chain seq x y z
N MET A 1 -53.37 10.05 47.57
CA MET A 1 -51.93 9.94 47.90
C MET A 1 -51.36 8.88 46.97
N SER A 2 -50.80 9.19 45.79
CA SER A 2 -50.05 10.41 45.39
C SER A 2 -48.83 10.60 46.30
N THR A 3 -47.55 10.61 45.90
CA THR A 3 -46.82 10.51 44.60
C THR A 3 -45.41 9.90 44.87
N HIS A 4 -44.44 9.69 43.96
CA HIS A 4 -44.21 10.05 42.55
C HIS A 4 -43.21 9.08 41.88
N THR A 5 -43.19 8.94 40.55
CA THR A 5 -42.01 8.44 39.78
C THR A 5 -40.96 9.54 39.60
N PRO A 6 -39.70 9.18 39.31
CA PRO A 6 -39.10 9.73 38.10
C PRO A 6 -38.39 8.68 37.22
N GLU A 7 -38.23 9.08 35.96
CA GLU A 7 -37.67 8.34 34.83
C GLU A 7 -36.27 8.91 34.47
N SER A 8 -35.31 8.07 34.08
CA SER A 8 -34.08 8.48 33.34
C SER A 8 -33.34 7.22 32.84
N THR A 9 -33.52 6.84 31.57
CA THR A 9 -32.73 7.22 30.37
C THR A 9 -31.43 6.44 30.16
N HIS A 10 -31.34 5.81 28.99
CA HIS A 10 -30.20 5.04 28.50
C HIS A 10 -28.90 5.86 28.34
N SER A 11 -27.76 5.19 28.53
CA SER A 11 -26.49 5.51 27.85
C SER A 11 -25.63 4.25 27.79
N ALA A 12 -25.64 3.54 26.65
CA ALA A 12 -24.88 2.31 26.49
C ALA A 12 -23.39 2.58 26.25
N THR A 13 -22.53 1.97 27.07
CA THR A 13 -21.06 1.97 26.90
C THR A 13 -20.64 1.02 25.78
N GLY A 14 -20.84 1.44 24.53
CA GLY A 14 -20.47 0.68 23.32
C GLY A 14 -19.01 0.87 22.91
N GLY A 15 -18.09 0.10 23.50
CA GLY A 15 -16.71 0.01 23.03
C GLY A 15 -16.59 -0.81 21.75
N ALA A 16 -16.28 -0.17 20.62
CA ALA A 16 -16.09 -0.84 19.33
C ALA A 16 -14.64 -1.41 19.19
N PRO A 17 -14.47 -2.60 18.56
CA PRO A 17 -13.17 -3.27 18.44
C PRO A 17 -12.25 -2.65 17.35
N PRO A 18 -10.92 -2.87 17.43
CA PRO A 18 -9.96 -2.20 16.56
C PRO A 18 -9.93 -2.78 15.14
N THR A 19 -10.18 -1.94 14.14
CA THR A 19 -10.01 -2.28 12.73
C THR A 19 -8.53 -2.21 12.33
N THR A 20 -7.92 -3.37 12.06
CA THR A 20 -6.53 -3.47 11.62
C THR A 20 -6.36 -3.12 10.13
N GLY A 21 -6.39 -1.82 9.83
CA GLY A 21 -5.91 -1.25 8.59
C GLY A 21 -4.76 -0.29 8.87
N ALA A 22 -3.54 -0.64 8.42
CA ALA A 22 -2.34 0.15 8.69
C ALA A 22 -2.29 1.46 7.87
N SER A 23 -3.15 2.41 8.24
CA SER A 23 -3.00 3.81 7.88
C SER A 23 -1.90 4.41 8.76
N ALA A 24 -0.71 4.55 8.21
CA ALA A 24 0.36 5.31 8.84
C ALA A 24 0.08 6.81 8.72
N SER A 25 -0.92 7.30 9.45
CA SER A 25 -1.08 8.73 9.69
C SER A 25 0.03 9.19 10.65
N ALA A 26 0.90 10.08 10.17
CA ALA A 26 1.85 10.76 11.04
C ALA A 26 1.07 11.65 12.02
N GLY A 27 1.03 11.27 13.29
CA GLY A 27 0.32 12.01 14.33
C GLY A 27 1.00 13.34 14.63
N ALA A 28 0.25 14.43 14.53
CA ALA A 28 0.61 15.72 15.10
C ALA A 28 0.06 15.79 16.53
N THR A 29 0.94 15.87 17.53
CA THR A 29 0.56 15.98 18.95
C THR A 29 -0.01 17.37 19.24
N SER A 30 -1.20 17.43 19.82
CA SER A 30 -1.82 18.68 20.27
C SER A 30 -1.44 18.99 21.73
N THR A 31 -0.90 20.19 21.95
CA THR A 31 -0.80 20.82 23.28
C THR A 31 -1.52 22.15 23.21
N GLY A 32 -2.62 22.28 23.95
CA GLY A 32 -3.43 23.50 23.95
C GLY A 32 -2.85 24.58 24.84
N HIS A 33 -3.02 25.85 24.46
CA HIS A 33 -2.98 26.98 25.39
C HIS A 33 -3.92 28.11 24.94
N THR A 34 -4.82 28.46 25.87
CA THR A 34 -5.40 29.78 26.18
C THR A 34 -5.47 30.89 25.11
N SER A 35 -6.69 31.43 24.98
CA SER A 35 -7.10 32.59 24.19
C SER A 35 -6.45 33.93 24.58
N ALA A 36 -5.99 34.69 23.58
CA ALA A 36 -5.93 36.15 23.62
C ALA A 36 -5.90 36.73 22.19
N THR A 37 -6.78 37.69 21.90
CA THR A 37 -6.75 38.50 20.67
C THR A 37 -6.16 39.87 20.99
N PRO A 38 -5.20 40.34 20.18
CA PRO A 38 -5.31 41.71 19.68
C PRO A 38 -5.10 41.76 18.16
N GLY A 39 -5.83 42.68 17.51
CA GLY A 39 -5.69 42.89 16.07
C GLY A 39 -4.39 43.61 15.71
N ALA A 40 -3.71 43.12 14.67
CA ALA A 40 -2.72 43.88 13.92
C ALA A 40 -2.78 43.46 12.45
N SER A 41 -3.10 44.40 11.57
CA SER A 41 -3.10 44.23 10.11
C SER A 41 -1.67 44.12 9.59
N SER A 42 -1.05 42.95 9.78
CA SER A 42 0.21 42.63 9.13
C SER A 42 -0.02 42.30 7.66
N THR A 43 0.37 43.22 6.78
CA THR A 43 0.56 42.95 5.35
C THR A 43 1.81 42.07 5.18
N GLY A 44 1.70 40.82 5.62
CA GLY A 44 2.78 39.85 5.57
C GLY A 44 3.22 39.61 4.14
N THR A 45 4.45 39.99 3.81
CA THR A 45 5.08 39.68 2.54
C THR A 45 4.98 38.17 2.31
N LYS A 46 4.35 37.74 1.20
CA LYS A 46 4.28 36.32 0.85
C LYS A 46 5.70 35.76 0.83
N LYS A 47 6.00 34.79 1.70
CA LYS A 47 7.31 34.11 1.73
C LYS A 47 7.62 33.60 0.33
N GLY A 48 8.86 33.81 -0.14
CA GLY A 48 9.29 33.26 -1.42
C GLY A 48 9.14 31.74 -1.42
N PHE A 49 8.82 31.13 -2.57
CA PHE A 49 8.57 29.68 -2.69
C PHE A 49 9.64 28.82 -2.00
N VAL A 50 10.92 29.17 -2.18
CA VAL A 50 12.05 28.49 -1.53
C VAL A 50 12.04 28.67 -0.01
N GLN A 51 11.76 29.87 0.49
CA GLN A 51 11.69 30.19 1.93
C GLN A 51 10.51 29.51 2.63
N ALA A 52 9.41 29.28 1.90
CA ALA A 52 8.27 28.53 2.37
C ALA A 52 8.59 27.03 2.54
N LEU A 53 9.37 26.46 1.61
CA LEU A 53 9.71 25.03 1.60
C LEU A 53 11.01 24.68 2.35
N GLU A 54 11.88 25.64 2.65
CA GLU A 54 13.18 25.42 3.32
C GLU A 54 13.12 24.50 4.56
N PRO A 55 12.12 24.60 5.46
CA PRO A 55 12.04 23.71 6.62
C PRO A 55 11.81 22.25 6.21
N LEU A 56 11.08 22.00 5.11
CA LEU A 56 10.76 20.67 4.61
C LEU A 56 11.99 20.03 3.96
N LEU A 57 12.79 20.81 3.20
CA LEU A 57 13.97 20.32 2.48
C LEU A 57 15.00 19.59 3.37
N LYS A 58 15.03 19.93 4.66
CA LYS A 58 15.95 19.38 5.67
C LYS A 58 15.42 18.11 6.36
N THR A 59 14.26 17.59 5.94
CA THR A 59 13.58 16.46 6.59
C THR A 59 13.77 15.14 5.82
N PRO A 60 13.90 13.98 6.49
CA PRO A 60 13.92 12.67 5.81
C PRO A 60 12.62 12.39 5.06
N GLN A 61 11.48 12.93 5.53
CA GLN A 61 10.19 12.84 4.85
C GLN A 61 10.20 13.53 3.47
N PHE A 62 10.97 14.61 3.28
CA PHE A 62 11.12 15.24 1.98
C PHE A 62 11.96 14.40 1.01
N VAL A 63 13.05 13.78 1.47
CA VAL A 63 13.85 12.85 0.66
C VAL A 63 13.00 11.65 0.22
N TRP A 64 12.19 11.11 1.14
CA TRP A 64 11.23 10.06 0.85
C TRP A 64 10.15 10.50 -0.17
N PHE A 65 9.64 11.72 -0.08
CA PHE A 65 8.72 12.30 -1.05
C PHE A 65 9.36 12.42 -2.46
N VAL A 66 10.59 12.91 -2.54
CA VAL A 66 11.35 12.98 -3.80
C VAL A 66 11.57 11.59 -4.40
N GLY A 67 11.87 10.58 -3.59
CA GLY A 67 11.96 9.19 -4.04
C GLY A 67 10.64 8.70 -4.68
N HIS A 68 9.48 9.01 -4.09
CA HIS A 68 8.20 8.66 -4.71
C HIS A 68 7.88 9.46 -5.99
N LEU A 69 8.31 10.73 -6.10
CA LEU A 69 8.26 11.46 -7.36
C LEU A 69 9.12 10.81 -8.45
N LEU A 70 10.33 10.34 -8.11
CA LEU A 70 11.21 9.62 -9.03
C LEU A 70 10.62 8.26 -9.45
N VAL A 71 9.93 7.54 -8.57
CA VAL A 71 9.17 6.34 -8.95
C VAL A 71 8.11 6.68 -10.01
N LEU A 72 7.30 7.73 -9.79
CA LEU A 72 6.25 8.12 -10.74
C LEU A 72 6.81 8.61 -12.09
N ALA A 73 7.86 9.45 -12.05
CA ALA A 73 8.56 9.90 -13.25
C ALA A 73 9.18 8.72 -14.02
N GLY A 74 9.84 7.80 -13.31
CA GLY A 74 10.40 6.59 -13.90
C GLY A 74 9.34 5.68 -14.51
N CYS A 75 8.17 5.54 -13.88
CA CYS A 75 7.05 4.79 -14.45
C CYS A 75 6.55 5.44 -15.76
N PHE A 76 6.39 6.76 -15.78
CA PHE A 76 6.01 7.52 -16.97
C PHE A 76 7.01 7.33 -18.11
N PHE A 77 8.30 7.59 -17.86
CA PHE A 77 9.33 7.47 -18.88
C PHE A 77 9.59 6.02 -19.31
N TYR A 78 9.48 5.03 -18.42
CA TYR A 78 9.53 3.61 -18.80
C TYR A 78 8.40 3.24 -19.76
N VAL A 79 7.16 3.61 -19.43
CA VAL A 79 6.00 3.33 -20.29
C VAL A 79 6.20 3.99 -21.64
N LEU A 80 6.52 5.29 -21.67
CA LEU A 80 6.81 6.03 -22.90
C LEU A 80 7.90 5.34 -23.73
N ALA A 81 9.03 4.98 -23.13
CA ALA A 81 10.17 4.30 -23.76
C ALA A 81 9.89 2.87 -24.25
N THR A 82 8.70 2.31 -23.98
CA THR A 82 8.28 0.98 -24.45
C THR A 82 7.18 1.04 -25.51
N LEU A 83 6.52 2.19 -25.70
CA LEU A 83 5.56 2.42 -26.78
C LEU A 83 6.24 2.21 -28.15
N PRO A 84 5.53 1.67 -29.17
CA PRO A 84 6.12 1.35 -30.47
C PRO A 84 6.88 2.50 -31.14
N PHE A 85 6.33 3.72 -31.05
CA PHE A 85 6.87 4.93 -31.68
C PHE A 85 8.06 5.55 -30.93
N PHE A 86 8.28 5.20 -29.66
CA PHE A 86 9.30 5.81 -28.78
C PHE A 86 10.27 4.76 -28.19
N ARG A 87 10.37 3.59 -28.83
CA ARG A 87 11.11 2.44 -28.28
C ARG A 87 12.63 2.65 -28.27
N VAL A 88 13.16 3.08 -27.13
CA VAL A 88 14.61 3.28 -26.93
C VAL A 88 15.11 2.32 -25.84
N GLY A 89 15.73 1.21 -26.24
CA GLY A 89 16.03 0.08 -25.35
C GLY A 89 16.95 0.41 -24.16
N LYS A 90 17.99 1.24 -24.35
CA LYS A 90 18.85 1.68 -23.23
C LYS A 90 18.11 2.57 -22.24
N PHE A 91 17.22 3.44 -22.74
CA PHE A 91 16.45 4.41 -21.94
C PHE A 91 15.36 3.71 -21.12
N SER A 92 14.65 2.72 -21.67
CA SER A 92 13.70 1.92 -20.89
C SER A 92 14.39 1.07 -19.82
N ILE A 93 15.58 0.51 -20.10
CA ILE A 93 16.38 -0.20 -19.08
C ILE A 93 16.81 0.75 -17.95
N PHE A 94 17.28 1.95 -18.28
CA PHE A 94 17.65 2.98 -17.30
C PHE A 94 16.47 3.29 -16.36
N TRP A 95 15.31 3.68 -16.91
CA TRP A 95 14.14 4.01 -16.08
C TRP A 95 13.59 2.81 -15.30
N TYR A 96 13.70 1.59 -15.83
CA TYR A 96 13.34 0.39 -15.06
C TYR A 96 14.21 0.22 -13.82
N ARG A 97 15.53 0.45 -13.93
CA ARG A 97 16.45 0.38 -12.78
C ARG A 97 16.22 1.52 -11.82
N GLU A 98 16.03 2.74 -12.32
CA GLU A 98 15.74 3.92 -11.51
C GLU A 98 14.48 3.75 -10.66
N ILE A 99 13.37 3.22 -11.22
CA ILE A 99 12.17 2.92 -10.44
C ILE A 99 12.51 2.07 -9.21
N PHE A 100 13.26 0.97 -9.39
CA PHE A 100 13.56 0.08 -8.26
C PHE A 100 14.60 0.64 -7.30
N LEU A 101 15.56 1.45 -7.75
CA LEU A 101 16.47 2.21 -6.87
C LEU A 101 15.68 3.21 -6.00
N SER A 102 14.77 3.97 -6.59
CA SER A 102 13.91 4.91 -5.87
C SER A 102 12.92 4.20 -4.91
N VAL A 103 12.38 3.03 -5.27
CA VAL A 103 11.60 2.18 -4.34
C VAL A 103 12.47 1.67 -3.18
N ILE A 104 13.69 1.21 -3.45
CA ILE A 104 14.62 0.75 -2.40
C ILE A 104 14.95 1.90 -1.43
N ALA A 105 15.16 3.11 -1.94
CA ALA A 105 15.39 4.30 -1.12
C ALA A 105 14.18 4.64 -0.24
N THR A 106 12.95 4.69 -0.78
CA THR A 106 11.76 5.07 0.01
C THR A 106 11.40 4.04 1.07
N PHE A 107 11.41 2.74 0.74
CA PHE A 107 11.19 1.68 1.72
C PHE A 107 12.34 1.59 2.74
N GLY A 108 13.58 1.81 2.31
CA GLY A 108 14.75 1.89 3.19
C GLY A 108 14.63 3.00 4.25
N ILE A 109 14.16 4.19 3.86
CA ILE A 109 13.88 5.30 4.79
C ILE A 109 12.78 4.91 5.80
N ILE A 110 11.66 4.32 5.33
CA ILE A 110 10.57 3.87 6.22
C ILE A 110 11.09 2.86 7.25
N ILE A 111 11.84 1.85 6.81
CA ILE A 111 12.41 0.81 7.69
C ILE A 111 13.41 1.43 8.67
N PHE A 112 14.30 2.31 8.20
CA PHE A 112 15.25 3.01 9.07
C PHE A 112 14.52 3.78 10.17
N GLU A 113 13.57 4.67 9.83
CA GLU A 113 12.82 5.44 10.83
C GLU A 113 11.94 4.54 11.74
N THR A 114 11.45 3.40 11.22
CA THR A 114 10.66 2.44 12.01
C THR A 114 11.50 1.71 13.07
N TYR A 115 12.77 1.38 12.79
CA TYR A 115 13.62 0.56 13.67
C TYR A 115 14.79 1.32 14.32
N LYS A 116 15.03 2.59 13.99
CA LYS A 116 16.04 3.45 14.62
C LYS A 116 15.89 3.47 16.14
N GLY A 117 16.95 3.08 16.84
CA GLY A 117 16.97 3.00 18.32
C GLY A 117 16.22 1.80 18.91
N LYS A 118 15.73 0.84 18.10
CA LYS A 118 15.05 -0.37 18.56
C LYS A 118 15.93 -1.61 18.32
N PRO A 119 15.84 -2.65 19.17
CA PRO A 119 16.52 -3.91 18.93
C PRO A 119 15.94 -4.61 17.68
N LEU A 120 16.82 -5.06 16.78
CA LEU A 120 16.42 -5.76 15.56
C LEU A 120 16.07 -7.21 15.86
N ASN A 121 14.80 -7.58 15.71
CA ASN A 121 14.33 -8.96 15.82
C ASN A 121 13.97 -9.49 14.42
N PRO A 122 14.62 -10.56 13.91
CA PRO A 122 14.33 -11.14 12.61
C PRO A 122 12.85 -11.52 12.40
N GLN A 123 12.16 -11.97 13.46
CA GLN A 123 10.75 -12.34 13.39
C GLN A 123 9.82 -11.13 13.25
N THR A 124 10.23 -9.96 13.77
CA THR A 124 9.52 -8.69 13.58
C THR A 124 9.76 -8.16 12.17
N LEU A 125 11.01 -8.15 11.70
CA LEU A 125 11.35 -7.73 10.33
C LEU A 125 10.66 -8.61 9.27
N ALA A 126 10.60 -9.93 9.48
CA ALA A 126 9.89 -10.86 8.59
C ALA A 126 8.35 -10.67 8.61
N ARG A 127 7.82 -9.92 9.57
CA ARG A 127 6.42 -9.50 9.68
C ARG A 127 6.24 -8.00 9.40
N ASP A 128 7.21 -7.34 8.78
CA ASP A 128 7.05 -5.95 8.35
C ASP A 128 6.79 -5.92 6.84
N ASP A 129 5.60 -5.46 6.45
CA ASP A 129 5.22 -5.30 5.04
C ASP A 129 6.31 -4.54 4.26
N ASN A 130 6.89 -3.50 4.84
CA ASN A 130 7.92 -2.67 4.20
C ASN A 130 9.19 -3.46 3.89
N VAL A 131 9.62 -4.34 4.81
CA VAL A 131 10.78 -5.22 4.61
C VAL A 131 10.50 -6.22 3.50
N THR A 132 9.28 -6.78 3.44
CA THR A 132 8.91 -7.72 2.35
C THR A 132 8.85 -7.02 0.99
N TYR A 133 8.34 -5.78 0.92
CA TYR A 133 8.34 -4.96 -0.28
C TYR A 133 9.75 -4.55 -0.71
N LEU A 134 10.63 -4.18 0.22
CA LEU A 134 12.04 -3.88 -0.05
C LEU A 134 12.75 -5.09 -0.69
N LEU A 135 12.54 -6.28 -0.14
CA LEU A 135 13.09 -7.53 -0.66
C LEU A 135 12.58 -7.87 -2.07
N VAL A 136 11.30 -7.60 -2.35
CA VAL A 136 10.73 -7.71 -3.71
C VAL A 136 11.32 -6.64 -4.65
N ALA A 137 11.58 -5.42 -4.18
CA ALA A 137 12.21 -4.38 -4.99
C ALA A 137 13.66 -4.76 -5.37
N PHE A 138 14.43 -5.31 -4.44
CA PHE A 138 15.77 -5.87 -4.74
C PHE A 138 15.71 -7.01 -5.76
N LEU A 139 14.75 -7.95 -5.62
CA LEU A 139 14.54 -9.04 -6.58
C LEU A 139 14.37 -8.50 -8.01
N TRP A 140 13.57 -7.45 -8.20
CA TRP A 140 13.34 -6.84 -9.51
C TRP A 140 14.52 -5.99 -9.99
N LEU A 141 15.23 -5.30 -9.09
CA LEU A 141 16.43 -4.54 -9.43
C LEU A 141 17.54 -5.42 -10.01
N VAL A 142 17.76 -6.63 -9.47
CA VAL A 142 18.80 -7.55 -9.98
C VAL A 142 18.30 -8.44 -11.13
N SER A 143 16.99 -8.71 -11.20
CA SER A 143 16.39 -9.51 -12.28
C SER A 143 16.50 -8.85 -13.65
N LYS A 144 16.33 -9.65 -14.71
CA LYS A 144 16.02 -9.11 -16.06
C LYS A 144 14.72 -8.29 -16.01
N PRO A 145 14.67 -7.10 -16.62
CA PRO A 145 13.46 -6.27 -16.63
C PRO A 145 12.23 -7.05 -17.05
N THR A 146 11.18 -6.94 -16.24
CA THR A 146 9.90 -7.63 -16.44
C THR A 146 8.79 -6.60 -16.39
N TYR A 147 8.00 -6.53 -17.47
CA TYR A 147 6.90 -5.57 -17.60
C TYR A 147 5.90 -5.69 -16.44
N GLY A 148 5.43 -4.54 -15.94
CA GLY A 148 4.39 -4.45 -14.92
C GLY A 148 4.83 -4.67 -13.47
N THR A 149 6.08 -5.08 -13.19
CA THR A 149 6.51 -5.37 -11.80
C THR A 149 6.53 -4.15 -10.89
N PHE A 150 6.59 -2.94 -11.45
CA PHE A 150 6.55 -1.68 -10.72
C PHE A 150 5.13 -1.17 -10.42
N LEU A 151 4.07 -1.74 -10.98
CA LEU A 151 2.72 -1.16 -10.90
C LEU A 151 2.16 -1.01 -9.48
N PRO A 152 2.33 -1.99 -8.55
CA PRO A 152 1.94 -1.77 -7.15
C PRO A 152 2.69 -0.60 -6.49
N PHE A 153 3.99 -0.48 -6.76
CA PHE A 153 4.83 0.61 -6.25
C PHE A 153 4.46 1.98 -6.83
N ALA A 154 4.01 2.04 -8.09
CA ALA A 154 3.47 3.25 -8.70
C ALA A 154 2.18 3.69 -7.99
N ILE A 155 1.30 2.74 -7.64
CA ILE A 155 0.08 3.01 -6.86
C ILE A 155 0.44 3.57 -5.47
N PHE A 156 1.34 2.92 -4.72
CA PHE A 156 1.76 3.43 -3.41
C PHE A 156 2.37 4.83 -3.52
N SER A 157 3.24 5.05 -4.50
CA SER A 157 3.90 6.33 -4.74
C SER A 157 2.92 7.46 -5.08
N LEU A 158 1.86 7.17 -5.84
CA LEU A 158 0.80 8.15 -6.12
C LEU A 158 0.14 8.64 -4.83
N PHE A 159 -0.27 7.73 -3.95
CA PHE A 159 -0.91 8.10 -2.68
C PHE A 159 0.06 8.83 -1.74
N HIS A 160 1.32 8.39 -1.66
CA HIS A 160 2.35 9.06 -0.86
C HIS A 160 2.67 10.48 -1.35
N VAL A 161 2.75 10.70 -2.67
CA VAL A 161 2.93 12.04 -3.26
C VAL A 161 1.71 12.93 -2.96
N LEU A 162 0.50 12.41 -3.16
CA LEU A 162 -0.74 13.16 -2.89
C LEU A 162 -0.88 13.56 -1.42
N THR A 163 -0.68 12.63 -0.48
CA THR A 163 -0.79 12.93 0.96
C THR A 163 0.31 13.86 1.43
N TYR A 164 1.53 13.75 0.89
CA TYR A 164 2.62 14.68 1.23
C TYR A 164 2.37 16.09 0.68
N VAL A 165 1.90 16.22 -0.57
CA VAL A 165 1.53 17.51 -1.16
C VAL A 165 0.45 18.20 -0.32
N ARG A 166 -0.60 17.46 0.07
CA ARG A 166 -1.67 18.00 0.92
C ARG A 166 -1.22 18.32 2.34
N GLY A 167 -0.40 17.46 2.95
CA GLY A 167 -0.02 17.57 4.37
C GLY A 167 1.08 18.57 4.65
N PHE A 168 1.99 18.79 3.69
CA PHE A 168 3.21 19.58 3.91
C PHE A 168 3.38 20.71 2.88
N ILE A 169 3.32 20.40 1.58
CA ILE A 169 3.58 21.41 0.52
C ILE A 169 2.51 22.50 0.50
N LEU A 170 1.23 22.14 0.47
CA LEU A 170 0.13 23.12 0.38
C LEU A 170 0.06 24.03 1.62
N PRO A 171 0.13 23.52 2.87
CA PRO A 171 0.20 24.38 4.07
C PRO A 171 1.44 25.28 4.11
N ALA A 172 2.62 24.77 3.71
CA ALA A 172 3.85 25.58 3.66
C ALA A 172 3.73 26.78 2.71
N LEU A 173 3.03 26.60 1.59
CA LEU A 173 2.72 27.66 0.61
C LEU A 173 1.52 28.54 1.02
N GLY A 174 0.93 28.33 2.20
CA GLY A 174 -0.18 29.12 2.73
C GLY A 174 -1.56 28.74 2.21
N TYR A 175 -1.72 27.59 1.55
CA TYR A 175 -3.03 27.10 1.12
C TYR A 175 -3.78 26.40 2.28
N PRO A 176 -5.09 26.68 2.47
CA PRO A 176 -5.87 26.06 3.54
C PRO A 176 -6.10 24.56 3.31
N GLY A 177 -6.14 23.78 4.39
CA GLY A 177 -6.30 22.31 4.34
C GLY A 177 -7.71 21.81 3.99
N ASN A 178 -8.71 22.69 4.04
CA ASN A 178 -10.15 22.40 3.88
C ASN A 178 -10.78 22.98 2.60
N ALA A 179 -9.99 23.59 1.70
CA ALA A 179 -10.50 24.17 0.47
C ALA A 179 -9.57 23.92 -0.74
N GLY A 180 -10.07 24.18 -1.95
CA GLY A 180 -9.31 24.06 -3.20
C GLY A 180 -8.67 22.68 -3.38
N LEU A 181 -7.42 22.66 -3.84
CA LEU A 181 -6.68 21.43 -4.12
C LEU A 181 -6.51 20.53 -2.90
N SER A 182 -6.37 21.09 -1.68
CA SER A 182 -6.26 20.31 -0.44
C SER A 182 -7.48 19.43 -0.19
N LEU A 183 -8.69 19.94 -0.48
CA LEU A 183 -9.94 19.20 -0.35
C LEU A 183 -10.13 18.20 -1.50
N GLN A 184 -9.75 18.57 -2.73
CA GLN A 184 -9.80 17.65 -3.88
C GLN A 184 -8.90 16.42 -3.66
N ILE A 185 -7.67 16.63 -3.15
CA ILE A 185 -6.77 15.53 -2.80
C ILE A 185 -7.35 14.69 -1.66
N ASP A 186 -7.90 15.31 -0.61
CA ASP A 186 -8.52 14.59 0.52
C ASP A 186 -9.65 13.65 0.05
N ASN A 187 -10.55 14.19 -0.78
CA ASN A 187 -11.68 13.46 -1.34
C ASN A 187 -11.23 12.34 -2.28
N PHE A 188 -10.24 12.59 -3.15
CA PHE A 188 -9.66 11.55 -4.00
C PHE A 188 -9.04 10.43 -3.17
N VAL A 189 -8.22 10.76 -2.17
CA VAL A 189 -7.58 9.77 -1.31
C VAL A 189 -8.63 8.92 -0.59
N LYS A 190 -9.62 9.55 0.05
CA LYS A 190 -10.71 8.84 0.75
C LYS A 190 -11.57 7.97 -0.17
N THR A 191 -11.88 8.43 -1.39
CA THR A 191 -12.78 7.73 -2.32
C THR A 191 -12.12 6.55 -3.03
N TYR A 192 -10.79 6.61 -3.22
CA TYR A 192 -10.08 5.69 -4.11
C TYR A 192 -8.97 4.87 -3.43
N ASN A 193 -8.50 5.17 -2.22
CA ASN A 193 -7.40 4.42 -1.59
C ASN A 193 -7.67 2.92 -1.53
N ASP A 194 -8.78 2.48 -0.93
CA ASP A 194 -9.13 1.06 -0.82
C ASP A 194 -9.26 0.37 -2.19
N LYS A 195 -9.80 1.07 -3.20
CA LYS A 195 -9.94 0.56 -4.58
C LYS A 195 -8.57 0.33 -5.22
N PHE A 196 -7.65 1.27 -5.03
CA PHE A 196 -6.27 1.16 -5.49
C PHE A 196 -5.45 0.14 -4.69
N MET A 197 -5.67 -0.01 -3.38
CA MET A 197 -5.05 -1.07 -2.58
C MET A 197 -5.52 -2.47 -3.02
N PHE A 198 -6.81 -2.63 -3.30
CA PHE A 198 -7.34 -3.85 -3.92
C PHE A 198 -6.79 -4.09 -5.33
N THR A 199 -6.57 -3.02 -6.11
CA THR A 199 -5.93 -3.11 -7.44
C THR A 199 -4.46 -3.54 -7.34
N ALA A 200 -3.70 -2.97 -6.40
CA ALA A 200 -2.31 -3.37 -6.13
C ALA A 200 -2.23 -4.85 -5.71
N ALA A 201 -3.09 -5.30 -4.80
CA ALA A 201 -3.16 -6.71 -4.40
C ALA A 201 -3.57 -7.64 -5.57
N ASN A 202 -4.44 -7.21 -6.49
CA ASN A 202 -4.73 -7.96 -7.73
C ASN A 202 -3.51 -8.04 -8.64
N LEU A 203 -2.77 -6.94 -8.83
CA LEU A 203 -1.55 -6.91 -9.64
C LEU A 203 -0.48 -7.83 -9.08
N GLU A 204 -0.28 -7.83 -7.75
CA GLU A 204 0.60 -8.76 -7.04
C GLU A 204 0.16 -10.22 -7.25
N PHE A 205 -1.13 -10.53 -7.08
CA PHE A 205 -1.65 -11.89 -7.29
C PHE A 205 -1.53 -12.37 -8.74
N MET A 206 -1.83 -11.51 -9.73
CA MET A 206 -1.62 -11.81 -11.15
C MET A 206 -0.13 -12.00 -11.49
N MET A 207 0.76 -11.23 -10.85
CA MET A 207 2.21 -11.38 -11.00
C MET A 207 2.69 -12.74 -10.47
N PHE A 208 2.14 -13.22 -9.35
CA PHE A 208 2.39 -14.56 -8.84
C PHE A 208 1.93 -15.65 -9.82
N ILE A 209 0.69 -15.58 -10.34
CA ILE A 209 0.20 -16.54 -11.36
C ILE A 209 1.12 -16.52 -12.59
N GLY A 210 1.51 -15.33 -13.07
CA GLY A 210 2.46 -15.19 -14.17
C GLY A 210 3.84 -15.80 -13.89
N LEU A 211 4.31 -15.77 -12.64
CA LEU A 211 5.54 -16.44 -12.21
C LEU A 211 5.40 -17.97 -12.16
N VAL A 212 4.25 -18.49 -11.70
CA VAL A 212 3.93 -19.93 -11.72
C VAL A 212 3.97 -20.46 -13.15
N VAL A 213 3.32 -19.78 -14.11
CA VAL A 213 3.36 -20.15 -15.53
C VAL A 213 4.79 -20.13 -16.08
N LYS A 214 5.60 -19.13 -15.72
CA LYS A 214 7.02 -19.04 -16.11
C LYS A 214 7.92 -20.11 -15.47
N ALA A 215 7.54 -20.65 -14.31
CA ALA A 215 8.23 -21.76 -13.65
C ALA A 215 7.89 -23.10 -14.28
N ILE A 216 6.61 -23.37 -14.54
CA ILE A 216 6.13 -24.58 -15.23
C ILE A 216 6.66 -24.64 -16.67
N THR A 217 6.83 -23.49 -17.33
CA THR A 217 7.48 -23.40 -18.66
C THR A 217 9.02 -23.28 -18.59
N PHE A 218 9.64 -23.58 -17.44
CA PHE A 218 11.09 -23.65 -17.21
C PHE A 218 11.91 -22.44 -17.71
N GLN A 219 11.32 -21.23 -17.70
CA GLN A 219 12.02 -20.03 -18.15
C GLN A 219 13.20 -19.69 -17.23
N ARG A 220 14.35 -19.31 -17.80
CA ARG A 220 15.58 -19.06 -17.02
C ARG A 220 15.36 -18.08 -15.85
N GLY A 221 15.64 -18.54 -14.64
CA GLY A 221 15.52 -17.76 -13.40
C GLY A 221 14.09 -17.54 -12.89
N SER A 222 13.08 -18.21 -13.44
CA SER A 222 11.69 -18.12 -12.95
C SER A 222 11.51 -18.72 -11.55
N TRP A 223 12.15 -19.86 -11.26
CA TRP A 223 12.07 -20.56 -9.97
C TRP A 223 12.50 -19.70 -8.78
N ILE A 224 13.64 -19.00 -8.86
CA ILE A 224 14.09 -18.10 -7.79
C ILE A 224 13.07 -16.98 -7.55
N LYS A 225 12.60 -16.34 -8.63
CA LYS A 225 11.54 -15.32 -8.54
C LYS A 225 10.25 -15.87 -7.95
N LEU A 226 9.84 -17.09 -8.32
CA LEU A 226 8.64 -17.73 -7.79
C LEU A 226 8.76 -18.02 -6.29
N ILE A 227 9.88 -18.58 -5.82
CA ILE A 227 10.10 -18.88 -4.40
C ILE A 227 10.06 -17.59 -3.58
N VAL A 228 10.80 -16.57 -4.00
CA VAL A 228 10.86 -15.28 -3.30
C VAL A 228 9.47 -14.60 -3.28
N PHE A 229 8.78 -14.56 -4.42
CA PHE A 229 7.46 -13.94 -4.52
C PHE A 229 6.36 -14.75 -3.80
N PHE A 230 6.51 -16.07 -3.68
CA PHE A 230 5.63 -16.91 -2.87
C PHE A 230 5.77 -16.59 -1.38
N VAL A 231 6.99 -16.41 -0.87
CA VAL A 231 7.22 -15.99 0.52
C VAL A 231 6.61 -14.60 0.77
N PHE A 232 6.86 -13.63 -0.12
CA PHE A 232 6.20 -12.32 -0.09
C PHE A 232 4.67 -12.44 -0.04
N LEU A 233 4.05 -13.14 -0.99
CA LEU A 233 2.60 -13.25 -1.08
C LEU A 233 2.00 -13.99 0.12
N ARG A 234 2.70 -14.99 0.69
CA ARG A 234 2.28 -15.69 1.91
C ARG A 234 2.26 -14.75 3.12
N LEU A 235 3.32 -13.97 3.32
CA LEU A 235 3.39 -12.99 4.40
C LEU A 235 2.29 -11.94 4.19
N ARG A 236 2.17 -11.41 2.97
CA ARG A 236 1.12 -10.46 2.59
C ARG A 236 -0.29 -11.00 2.82
N TYR A 237 -0.55 -12.28 2.57
CA TYR A 237 -1.85 -12.92 2.85
C TYR A 237 -2.17 -12.95 4.35
N ALA A 238 -1.18 -13.18 5.23
CA ALA A 238 -1.41 -13.15 6.67
C ALA A 238 -1.75 -11.73 7.19
N GLN A 239 -1.25 -10.69 6.52
CA GLN A 239 -1.26 -9.31 7.04
C GLN A 239 -2.28 -8.40 6.35
N SER A 240 -2.45 -8.55 5.04
CA SER A 240 -3.31 -7.71 4.20
C SER A 240 -4.74 -8.26 4.13
N LEU A 241 -5.72 -7.44 4.52
CA LEU A 241 -7.14 -7.72 4.23
C LEU A 241 -7.41 -7.70 2.72
N PHE A 242 -6.78 -6.78 1.97
CA PHE A 242 -6.91 -6.71 0.51
C PHE A 242 -6.40 -7.98 -0.17
N THR A 243 -5.23 -8.51 0.22
CA THR A 243 -4.69 -9.73 -0.39
C THR A 243 -5.59 -10.95 -0.12
N ARG A 244 -6.13 -11.08 1.09
CA ARG A 244 -7.12 -12.12 1.42
C ARG A 244 -8.39 -11.99 0.58
N SER A 245 -8.92 -10.76 0.46
CA SER A 245 -10.10 -10.46 -0.37
C SER A 245 -9.88 -10.76 -1.85
N VAL A 246 -8.69 -10.46 -2.39
CA VAL A 246 -8.31 -10.77 -3.77
C VAL A 246 -8.25 -12.28 -3.99
N VAL A 247 -7.55 -13.03 -3.13
CA VAL A 247 -7.45 -14.49 -3.24
C VAL A 247 -8.84 -15.14 -3.18
N GLY A 248 -9.69 -14.74 -2.23
CA GLY A 248 -11.07 -15.22 -2.16
C GLY A 248 -11.93 -14.84 -3.37
N SER A 249 -11.78 -13.63 -3.90
CA SER A 249 -12.48 -13.17 -5.11
C SER A 249 -12.10 -14.01 -6.34
N TRP A 250 -10.83 -14.38 -6.46
CA TRP A 250 -10.36 -15.26 -7.54
C TRP A 250 -10.75 -16.72 -7.32
N GLU A 251 -10.79 -17.20 -6.06
CA GLU A 251 -11.30 -18.53 -5.72
C GLU A 251 -12.75 -18.69 -6.18
N VAL A 252 -13.62 -17.71 -5.86
CA VAL A 252 -15.04 -17.70 -6.30
C VAL A 252 -15.18 -17.63 -7.83
N ARG A 253 -14.34 -16.85 -8.53
CA ARG A 253 -14.34 -16.79 -9.99
C ARG A 253 -13.97 -18.14 -10.62
N VAL A 254 -12.95 -18.81 -10.09
CA VAL A 254 -12.52 -20.13 -10.59
C VAL A 254 -13.58 -21.20 -10.25
N ASP A 255 -14.18 -21.16 -9.07
CA ASP A 255 -15.32 -22.04 -8.72
C ASP A 255 -16.51 -21.83 -9.67
N GLY A 256 -16.83 -20.58 -10.00
CA GLY A 256 -17.85 -20.25 -11.01
C GLY A 256 -17.55 -20.85 -12.38
N LEU A 257 -16.31 -20.69 -12.88
CA LEU A 257 -15.89 -21.27 -14.16
C LEU A 257 -15.91 -22.81 -14.16
N LEU A 258 -15.48 -23.45 -13.07
CA LEU A 258 -15.44 -24.91 -12.94
C LEU A 258 -16.79 -25.54 -12.60
N SER A 259 -17.79 -24.75 -12.20
CA SER A 259 -19.16 -25.23 -11.98
C SER A 259 -19.81 -25.74 -13.27
N HIS A 260 -19.39 -25.24 -14.44
CA HIS A 260 -19.98 -25.57 -15.74
C HIS A 260 -20.00 -27.09 -16.00
N PRO A 261 -21.10 -27.66 -16.53
CA PRO A 261 -21.23 -29.11 -16.75
C PRO A 261 -20.15 -29.71 -17.66
N SER A 262 -19.74 -28.98 -18.70
CA SER A 262 -18.75 -29.44 -19.69
C SER A 262 -17.30 -29.53 -19.17
N VAL A 263 -17.02 -29.13 -17.93
CA VAL A 263 -15.68 -29.21 -17.34
C VAL A 263 -15.42 -30.64 -16.82
N PRO A 264 -14.36 -31.33 -17.28
CA PRO A 264 -14.06 -32.70 -16.83
C PRO A 264 -13.92 -32.84 -15.30
N PRO A 265 -14.47 -33.91 -14.68
CA PRO A 265 -14.41 -34.13 -13.23
C PRO A 265 -13.00 -34.10 -12.64
N GLN A 266 -11.99 -34.55 -13.40
CA GLN A 266 -10.58 -34.56 -13.02
C GLN A 266 -10.05 -33.15 -12.73
N ILE A 267 -10.48 -32.15 -13.50
CA ILE A 267 -10.09 -30.74 -13.29
C ILE A 267 -10.75 -30.20 -12.01
N LYS A 268 -12.04 -30.53 -11.79
CA LYS A 268 -12.75 -30.13 -10.56
C LYS A 268 -12.09 -30.73 -9.32
N GLN A 269 -11.74 -32.02 -9.35
CA GLN A 269 -11.07 -32.70 -8.24
C GLN A 269 -9.66 -32.13 -7.99
N THR A 270 -8.88 -31.89 -9.05
CA THR A 270 -7.56 -31.26 -8.95
C THR A 270 -7.65 -29.88 -8.30
N TRP A 271 -8.64 -29.08 -8.70
CA TRP A 271 -8.86 -27.76 -8.10
C TRP A 271 -9.25 -27.84 -6.62
N VAL A 272 -10.11 -28.77 -6.21
CA VAL A 272 -10.44 -29.00 -4.79
C VAL A 272 -9.18 -29.35 -3.98
N THR A 273 -8.30 -30.20 -4.52
CA THR A 273 -7.01 -30.53 -3.89
C THR A 273 -6.10 -29.30 -3.79
N VAL A 274 -5.99 -28.50 -4.86
CA VAL A 274 -5.20 -27.24 -4.86
C VAL A 274 -5.75 -26.25 -3.83
N LYS A 275 -7.08 -26.04 -3.75
CA LYS A 275 -7.71 -25.18 -2.74
C LYS A 275 -7.38 -25.64 -1.32
N HIS A 276 -7.46 -26.94 -1.04
CA HIS A 276 -7.13 -27.48 0.28
C HIS A 276 -5.66 -27.21 0.66
N GLN A 277 -4.71 -27.48 -0.25
CA GLN A 277 -3.30 -27.21 0.00
C GLN A 277 -2.98 -25.71 0.10
N LEU A 278 -3.63 -24.87 -0.71
CA LEU A 278 -3.47 -23.41 -0.65
C LEU A 278 -3.97 -22.85 0.68
N ARG A 279 -5.15 -23.29 1.15
CA ARG A 279 -5.69 -22.92 2.48
C ARG A 279 -4.80 -23.42 3.62
N LYS A 280 -4.26 -24.65 3.53
CA LYS A 280 -3.31 -25.19 4.53
C LYS A 280 -2.00 -24.40 4.58
N THR A 281 -1.45 -24.04 3.41
CA THR A 281 -0.15 -23.36 3.31
C THR A 281 -0.24 -21.87 3.62
N LEU A 282 -1.27 -21.16 3.16
CA LEU A 282 -1.48 -19.74 3.47
C LEU A 282 -2.12 -19.54 4.86
N GLY A 283 -3.14 -20.32 5.21
CA GLY A 283 -3.83 -20.26 6.51
C GLY A 283 -3.00 -20.79 7.68
N GLY A 284 -1.99 -21.63 7.44
CA GLY A 284 -1.03 -22.04 8.46
C GLY A 284 -0.16 -20.89 9.02
N ALA A 285 -0.26 -19.67 8.46
CA ALA A 285 0.38 -18.46 8.99
C ALA A 285 -0.58 -17.59 9.85
N GLY A 286 -1.84 -17.98 10.00
CA GLY A 286 -2.83 -17.29 10.81
C GLY A 286 -4.06 -18.15 11.02
N ALA A 287 -4.21 -18.73 12.21
CA ALA A 287 -5.43 -19.41 12.63
C ALA A 287 -6.65 -18.50 12.38
N PRO A 288 -7.82 -19.06 12.00
CA PRO A 288 -8.97 -18.26 11.67
C PRO A 288 -9.40 -17.43 12.88
N VAL A 289 -9.58 -16.12 12.67
CA VAL A 289 -10.44 -15.32 13.54
C VAL A 289 -11.82 -15.96 13.48
N THR A 290 -12.31 -16.44 14.62
CA THR A 290 -13.63 -17.04 14.77
C THR A 290 -14.69 -16.08 14.26
N GLN A 291 -15.67 -16.59 13.50
CA GLN A 291 -16.86 -15.82 13.13
C GLN A 291 -17.82 -15.73 14.32
N GLU A 292 -17.48 -14.90 15.30
CA GLU A 292 -18.47 -14.29 16.19
C GLU A 292 -18.72 -12.85 15.73
N HIS A 293 -19.96 -12.37 15.84
CA HIS A 293 -20.57 -11.18 15.20
C HIS A 293 -21.35 -11.40 13.88
N ARG A 294 -22.20 -12.42 13.87
CA ARG A 294 -23.49 -12.40 13.16
C ARG A 294 -24.66 -12.84 14.08
N ALA A 295 -24.80 -12.18 15.23
CA ALA A 295 -26.00 -12.25 16.08
C ALA A 295 -25.93 -11.21 17.22
N GLN A 296 -26.20 -9.94 16.90
CA GLN A 296 -26.74 -8.86 17.75
C GLN A 296 -26.78 -7.56 16.93
#